data_AF-A0A535AX36-F1
#
_entry.id   AF-A0A535AX36-F1
#
_cell.length_a   1.000
_cell.length_b   1.000
_cell.length_c   1.000
_cell.angle_alpha   90.00
_cell.angle_beta   90.00
_cell.angle_gamma   90.00
#
_symmetry.space_group_name_H-M   'P 1'
#
loop_
_entity.id
_entity.type
_entity.pdbx_description
1 polymer ?
#
loop_
_entity_poly.entity_id
_entity_poly.type
_entity_poly.pdbx_seq_one_letter_code
_entity_poly.pdbx_strand_id
1 'polypeptide(L)'
;MTAKELTIEELTAEAMKLLTIGIEELYVVLGYQLLGSSRPARVAGIISYQTALKKVIETQDMYEALSFGTNLAEWGRGFELMYEELKQDGTRFLDSVRDDLRNGLCNEEILALADEITASTMQIIVLIVAAILRMPMQIESVSATVAAILCKLGLKNFCR
;
A
#
# COMPACT_ATOMS: atom_id res chain seq x y z
N MET A 1 6.28 6.37 -24.39
CA MET A 1 5.84 7.23 -23.27
C MET A 1 6.99 7.30 -22.28
N THR A 2 7.65 8.44 -22.16
CA THR A 2 8.69 8.66 -21.13
C THR A 2 7.99 8.69 -19.77
N ALA A 3 8.38 7.79 -18.86
CA ALA A 3 7.90 7.82 -17.49
C ALA A 3 8.38 9.13 -16.85
N LYS A 4 7.45 9.97 -16.39
CA LYS A 4 7.77 11.20 -15.64
C LYS A 4 8.31 10.76 -14.28
N GLU A 5 9.50 11.23 -13.90
CA GLU A 5 10.01 11.13 -12.53
C GLU A 5 8.99 11.74 -11.57
N LEU A 6 8.66 11.00 -10.50
CA LEU A 6 7.83 11.56 -9.43
C LEU A 6 8.74 12.39 -8.55
N THR A 7 8.37 13.64 -8.30
CA THR A 7 9.15 14.45 -7.36
C THR A 7 8.96 13.91 -5.95
N ILE A 8 9.91 14.20 -5.07
CA ILE A 8 9.82 13.77 -3.68
C ILE A 8 8.57 14.35 -2.99
N GLU A 9 8.14 15.54 -3.38
CA GLU A 9 6.91 16.18 -2.91
C GLU A 9 5.67 15.41 -3.38
N GLU A 10 5.66 14.94 -4.64
CA GLU A 10 4.59 14.09 -5.17
C GLU A 10 4.52 12.77 -4.40
N LEU A 11 5.66 12.11 -4.15
CA LEU A 11 5.73 10.86 -3.36
C LEU A 11 5.29 11.07 -1.90
N THR A 12 5.69 12.19 -1.29
CA THR A 12 5.29 12.55 0.07
C THR A 12 3.78 12.79 0.14
N ALA A 13 3.22 13.53 -0.81
CA ALA A 13 1.78 13.78 -0.87
C ALA A 13 0.99 12.48 -1.06
N GLU A 14 1.48 11.55 -1.89
CA GLU A 14 0.87 10.23 -2.04
C GLU A 14 0.96 9.41 -0.75
N ALA A 15 2.12 9.35 -0.09
CA ALA A 15 2.29 8.65 1.19
C ALA A 15 1.33 9.19 2.26
N MET A 16 1.17 10.52 2.35
CA MET A 16 0.23 11.16 3.27
C MET A 16 -1.23 10.77 2.98
N LYS A 17 -1.64 10.67 1.71
CA LYS A 17 -2.99 10.19 1.34
C LYS A 17 -3.19 8.73 1.75
N LEU A 18 -2.18 7.89 1.54
CA LEU A 18 -2.22 6.46 1.86
C LEU A 18 -2.45 6.19 3.35
N LEU A 19 -2.04 7.08 4.26
CA LEU A 19 -2.30 6.94 5.70
C LEU A 19 -3.79 6.80 6.05
N THR A 20 -4.69 7.31 5.21
CA THR A 20 -6.15 7.21 5.40
C THR A 20 -6.70 5.79 5.16
N ILE A 21 -5.94 4.93 4.48
CA ILE A 21 -6.35 3.59 4.06
C ILE A 21 -5.86 2.54 5.07
N GLY A 22 -6.65 1.51 5.37
CA GLY A 22 -6.28 0.46 6.33
C GLY A 22 -4.97 -0.28 6.00
N ILE A 23 -4.34 -0.87 7.01
CA ILE A 23 -3.01 -1.47 6.89
C ILE A 23 -3.01 -2.68 5.95
N GLU A 24 -4.06 -3.50 5.97
CA GLU A 24 -4.20 -4.65 5.07
C GLU A 24 -4.31 -4.21 3.61
N GLU A 25 -5.10 -3.16 3.35
CA GLU A 25 -5.22 -2.59 2.02
C GLU A 25 -3.91 -1.96 1.53
N LEU A 26 -3.08 -1.40 2.42
CA LEU A 26 -1.75 -0.92 2.05
C LEU A 26 -0.84 -2.06 1.57
N TYR A 27 -0.90 -3.25 2.19
CA TYR A 27 -0.18 -4.42 1.71
C TYR A 27 -0.68 -4.88 0.35
N VAL A 28 -1.99 -4.81 0.10
CA VAL A 28 -2.57 -5.14 -1.21
C VAL A 28 -2.11 -4.14 -2.27
N VAL A 29 -2.11 -2.84 -1.96
CA VAL A 29 -1.59 -1.78 -2.86
C VAL A 29 -0.12 -2.04 -3.19
N LEU A 30 0.68 -2.37 -2.18
CA LEU A 30 2.09 -2.72 -2.36
C LEU A 30 2.27 -3.96 -3.24
N GLY A 31 1.57 -5.05 -2.94
CA GLY A 31 1.59 -6.28 -3.75
C GLY A 31 1.24 -6.02 -5.21
N TYR A 32 0.23 -5.18 -5.44
CA TYR A 32 -0.17 -4.84 -6.79
C TYR A 32 0.89 -3.98 -7.51
N GLN A 33 1.53 -3.01 -6.83
CA GLN A 33 2.61 -2.22 -7.43
C GLN A 33 3.78 -3.09 -7.89
N LEU A 34 4.01 -4.23 -7.23
CA LEU A 34 5.07 -5.18 -7.57
C LEU A 34 4.76 -6.02 -8.82
N LEU A 35 3.49 -6.13 -9.23
CA LEU A 35 3.09 -6.83 -10.47
C LEU A 35 3.36 -6.01 -11.74
N GLY A 36 3.68 -4.72 -11.63
CA GLY A 36 4.08 -3.85 -12.75
C GLY A 36 3.49 -2.43 -12.72
N SER A 37 4.10 -1.55 -13.53
CA SER A 37 4.01 -0.06 -13.59
C SER A 37 2.61 0.61 -13.62
N SER A 38 1.75 0.35 -12.65
CA SER A 38 0.49 1.06 -12.47
C SER A 38 0.65 2.14 -11.40
N ARG A 39 0.18 3.37 -11.67
CA ARG A 39 0.16 4.44 -10.66
C ARG A 39 -0.72 4.02 -9.46
N PRO A 40 -0.25 4.13 -8.20
CA PRO A 40 -0.96 3.65 -7.00
C PRO A 40 -2.41 4.13 -6.89
N ALA A 41 -2.72 5.36 -7.31
CA ALA A 41 -4.08 5.90 -7.28
C ALA A 41 -5.08 5.14 -8.17
N ARG A 42 -4.64 4.57 -9.31
CA ARG A 42 -5.52 3.78 -10.21
C ARG A 42 -5.85 2.42 -9.58
N VAL A 43 -4.88 1.85 -8.89
CA VAL A 43 -4.96 0.56 -8.22
C VAL A 43 -5.84 0.65 -6.99
N ALA A 44 -5.59 1.64 -6.14
CA ALA A 44 -6.43 1.95 -4.99
C ALA A 44 -7.88 2.25 -5.40
N GLY A 45 -8.08 2.89 -6.56
CA GLY A 45 -9.41 3.10 -7.15
C GLY A 45 -10.10 1.81 -7.59
N ILE A 46 -9.38 0.88 -8.22
CA ILE A 46 -9.91 -0.44 -8.62
C ILE A 46 -10.27 -1.25 -7.37
N ILE A 47 -9.37 -1.32 -6.39
CA ILE A 47 -9.62 -2.02 -5.13
C ILE A 47 -10.80 -1.41 -4.38
N SER A 48 -10.86 -0.07 -4.26
CA SER A 48 -11.97 0.61 -3.58
C SER A 48 -13.30 0.39 -4.29
N TYR A 49 -13.32 0.41 -5.63
CA TYR A 49 -14.51 0.10 -6.41
C TYR A 49 -14.94 -1.36 -6.22
N GLN A 50 -13.98 -2.30 -6.24
CA GLN A 50 -14.27 -3.72 -6.06
C GLN A 50 -14.72 -4.06 -4.64
N THR A 51 -14.14 -3.43 -3.61
CA THR A 51 -14.59 -3.54 -2.22
C THR A 51 -15.98 -2.93 -2.03
N ALA A 52 -16.28 -1.81 -2.68
CA ALA A 52 -17.63 -1.24 -2.68
C ALA A 52 -18.63 -2.16 -3.40
N LEU A 53 -18.24 -2.76 -4.53
CA LEU A 53 -19.06 -3.72 -5.26
C LEU A 53 -19.31 -4.99 -4.42
N LYS A 54 -18.30 -5.51 -3.71
CA LYS A 54 -18.44 -6.62 -2.76
C LYS A 54 -19.44 -6.29 -1.67
N LYS A 55 -19.33 -5.11 -1.03
CA LYS A 55 -20.32 -4.66 -0.03
C LYS A 55 -21.73 -4.60 -0.60
N VAL A 56 -21.91 -4.13 -1.83
CA VAL A 56 -23.22 -4.10 -2.48
C VAL A 56 -23.75 -5.50 -2.76
N ILE A 57 -22.90 -6.42 -3.24
CA ILE A 57 -23.26 -7.83 -3.50
C ILE A 57 -23.65 -8.54 -2.19
N GLU A 58 -22.87 -8.40 -1.13
CA GLU A 58 -23.16 -8.97 0.19
C GLU A 58 -24.44 -8.38 0.82
N THR A 59 -24.71 -7.10 0.57
CA THR A 59 -25.94 -6.43 1.05
C THR A 59 -27.15 -6.82 0.19
N GLN A 60 -26.97 -7.09 -1.11
CA GLN A 60 -28.01 -7.63 -1.99
C GLN A 60 -28.34 -9.09 -1.70
N ASP A 61 -27.36 -9.93 -1.36
CA ASP A 61 -27.59 -11.33 -0.92
C ASP A 61 -28.44 -11.39 0.37
N MET A 62 -28.45 -10.34 1.20
CA MET A 62 -29.37 -10.23 2.34
C MET A 62 -30.82 -9.87 1.96
N TYR A 63 -31.08 -9.32 0.77
CA TYR A 63 -32.40 -8.81 0.35
C TYR A 63 -33.02 -9.50 -0.88
N GLU A 64 -32.22 -10.13 -1.75
CA GLU A 64 -32.70 -10.82 -2.96
C GLU A 64 -32.06 -12.21 -3.07
N ALA A 65 -32.70 -13.21 -2.46
CA ALA A 65 -32.45 -14.63 -2.79
C ALA A 65 -32.90 -15.00 -4.22
N LEU A 66 -32.86 -14.07 -5.19
CA LEU A 66 -33.41 -14.24 -6.53
C LEU A 66 -32.51 -13.63 -7.61
N SER A 67 -31.87 -14.53 -8.35
CA SER A 67 -31.61 -14.42 -9.81
C SER A 67 -30.45 -13.58 -10.35
N PHE A 68 -29.26 -13.66 -9.75
CA PHE A 68 -28.02 -13.56 -10.55
C PHE A 68 -27.20 -14.83 -10.40
N GLY A 69 -27.05 -15.56 -11.52
CA GLY A 69 -26.45 -16.87 -11.57
C GLY A 69 -25.01 -16.93 -11.05
N THR A 70 -24.59 -18.15 -10.72
CA THR A 70 -23.24 -18.69 -10.41
C THR A 70 -22.01 -17.82 -10.70
N ASN A 71 -22.04 -16.97 -11.73
CA ASN A 71 -21.03 -15.99 -12.08
C ASN A 71 -20.66 -15.06 -10.91
N LEU A 72 -21.60 -14.34 -10.27
CA LEU A 72 -21.21 -13.30 -9.28
C LEU A 72 -20.51 -13.84 -8.03
N ALA A 73 -20.94 -14.99 -7.51
CA ALA A 73 -20.30 -15.63 -6.37
C ALA A 73 -18.91 -16.23 -6.71
N GLU A 74 -18.71 -16.68 -7.95
CA GLU A 74 -17.40 -17.10 -8.45
C GLU A 74 -16.46 -15.90 -8.64
N TRP A 75 -16.97 -14.78 -9.15
CA TRP A 75 -16.23 -13.51 -9.23
C TRP A 75 -15.84 -12.98 -7.84
N GLY A 76 -16.75 -13.03 -6.87
CA GLY A 76 -16.48 -12.64 -5.48
C GLY A 76 -15.35 -13.46 -4.86
N ARG A 77 -15.39 -14.79 -5.03
CA ARG A 77 -14.30 -15.68 -4.58
C ARG A 77 -12.98 -15.44 -5.31
N GLY A 78 -13.02 -15.23 -6.63
CA GLY A 78 -11.83 -14.89 -7.41
C GLY A 78 -11.18 -13.57 -6.96
N PHE A 79 -11.99 -12.58 -6.60
CA PHE A 79 -11.50 -11.32 -6.04
C PHE A 79 -10.87 -11.52 -4.66
N GLU A 80 -11.49 -12.32 -3.78
CA GLU A 80 -10.95 -12.59 -2.44
C GLU A 80 -9.61 -13.34 -2.52
N LEU A 81 -9.48 -14.32 -3.42
CA LEU A 81 -8.21 -14.99 -3.69
C LEU A 81 -7.14 -13.99 -4.16
N MET A 82 -7.47 -13.13 -5.13
CA MET A 82 -6.54 -12.11 -5.62
C MET A 82 -6.15 -11.11 -4.52
N TYR A 83 -7.11 -10.67 -3.72
CA TYR A 83 -6.86 -9.76 -2.60
C TYR A 83 -5.88 -10.38 -1.60
N GLU A 84 -6.10 -11.63 -1.22
CA GLU A 84 -5.22 -12.35 -0.29
C GLU A 84 -3.83 -12.61 -0.89
N GLU A 85 -3.74 -12.97 -2.18
CA GLU A 85 -2.46 -13.13 -2.89
C GLU A 85 -1.67 -11.83 -2.90
N LEU A 86 -2.30 -10.71 -3.29
CA LEU A 86 -1.67 -9.39 -3.31
C LEU A 86 -1.23 -8.95 -1.91
N LYS A 87 -2.06 -9.18 -0.89
CA LYS A 87 -1.71 -8.89 0.50
C LYS A 87 -0.47 -9.70 0.92
N GLN A 88 -0.42 -10.98 0.57
CA GLN A 88 0.72 -11.84 0.86
C GLN A 88 1.97 -11.36 0.13
N ASP A 89 1.88 -10.96 -1.13
CA ASP A 89 3.01 -10.47 -1.90
C ASP A 89 3.56 -9.15 -1.35
N GLY A 90 2.69 -8.21 -0.97
CA GLY A 90 3.10 -6.99 -0.29
C GLY A 90 3.77 -7.26 1.06
N THR A 91 3.25 -8.22 1.82
CA THR A 91 3.84 -8.65 3.10
C THR A 91 5.23 -9.27 2.89
N ARG A 92 5.35 -10.23 1.96
CA ARG A 92 6.61 -10.89 1.61
C ARG A 92 7.66 -9.89 1.14
N PHE A 93 7.25 -8.90 0.34
CA PHE A 93 8.16 -7.85 -0.09
C PHE A 93 8.67 -7.06 1.09
N LEU A 94 7.78 -6.55 1.97
CA LEU A 94 8.22 -5.79 3.14
C LEU A 94 9.15 -6.61 4.03
N ASP A 95 8.86 -7.90 4.22
CA ASP A 95 9.71 -8.83 4.97
C ASP A 95 11.09 -9.00 4.33
N SER A 96 11.16 -9.06 3.00
CA SER A 96 12.44 -9.21 2.28
C SER A 96 13.37 -8.00 2.43
N VAL A 97 12.83 -6.79 2.61
CA VAL A 97 13.60 -5.55 2.79
C VAL A 97 13.63 -5.07 4.24
N ARG A 98 13.05 -5.86 5.16
CA ARG A 98 12.82 -5.46 6.55
C ARG A 98 14.11 -5.10 7.27
N ASP A 99 15.15 -5.92 7.12
CA ASP A 99 16.41 -5.72 7.82
C ASP A 99 17.14 -4.47 7.32
N ASP A 100 17.12 -4.22 6.01
CA ASP A 100 17.69 -3.00 5.42
C ASP A 100 16.94 -1.75 5.89
N LEU A 101 15.61 -1.81 5.93
CA LEU A 101 14.77 -0.74 6.47
C LEU A 101 15.04 -0.50 7.94
N ARG A 102 15.20 -1.57 8.74
CA ARG A 102 15.54 -1.45 10.17
C ARG A 102 16.90 -0.79 10.36
N ASN A 103 17.90 -1.19 9.60
CA ASN A 103 19.23 -0.61 9.67
C ASN A 103 19.24 0.89 9.32
N GLY A 104 18.37 1.32 8.39
CA GLY A 104 18.26 2.73 8.00
C GLY A 104 17.37 3.60 8.88
N LEU A 105 16.30 3.04 9.46
CA LEU A 105 15.25 3.81 10.15
C LEU A 105 15.25 3.66 11.67
N CYS A 106 15.85 2.61 12.24
CA CYS A 106 15.79 2.33 13.68
C CYS A 106 16.89 3.04 14.49
N ASN A 107 17.19 4.29 14.13
CA ASN A 107 18.03 5.16 14.96
C ASN A 107 17.16 6.10 15.81
N GLU A 108 17.67 6.54 16.96
CA GLU A 108 16.90 7.34 17.92
C GLU A 108 16.45 8.70 17.33
N GLU A 109 17.24 9.29 16.44
CA GLU A 109 16.92 10.57 15.80
C GLU A 109 15.70 10.47 14.88
N ILE A 110 15.62 9.44 14.04
CA ILE A 110 14.47 9.17 13.16
C ILE A 110 13.26 8.75 13.98
N LEU A 111 13.46 7.93 15.02
CA LEU A 111 12.36 7.51 15.90
C LEU A 111 11.75 8.70 16.65
N ALA A 112 12.54 9.71 17.03
CA ALA A 112 12.05 10.94 17.63
C ALA A 112 11.26 11.80 16.63
N LEU A 113 11.64 11.79 15.35
CA LEU A 113 10.90 12.47 14.27
C LEU A 113 9.57 11.79 13.94
N ALA A 114 9.41 10.51 14.29
CA ALA A 114 8.24 9.71 13.95
C ALA A 114 7.08 9.82 14.95
N ASP A 115 7.25 10.57 16.05
CA ASP A 115 6.22 10.70 17.08
C ASP A 115 4.98 11.49 16.61
N GLU A 116 5.17 12.42 15.66
CA GLU A 116 4.08 13.08 14.93
C GLU A 116 4.32 13.00 13.41
N ILE A 117 3.39 12.35 12.69
CA ILE A 117 3.47 12.23 11.23
C ILE A 117 3.00 13.54 10.59
N THR A 118 3.95 14.36 10.19
CA THR A 118 3.79 15.60 9.41
C THR A 118 4.26 15.37 7.98
N ALA A 119 3.97 16.30 7.08
CA ALA A 119 4.47 16.23 5.70
C ALA A 119 6.02 16.20 5.67
N SER A 120 6.69 16.95 6.53
CA SER A 120 8.14 16.99 6.61
C SER A 120 8.74 15.68 7.14
N THR A 121 8.15 15.10 8.19
CA THR A 121 8.64 13.82 8.74
C THR A 121 8.36 12.68 7.77
N MET A 122 7.20 12.68 7.10
CA MET A 122 6.91 11.75 6.01
C MET A 122 7.92 11.87 4.87
N GLN A 123 8.27 13.09 4.44
CA GLN A 123 9.24 13.31 3.36
C GLN A 123 10.61 12.69 3.69
N ILE A 124 11.08 12.86 4.93
CA ILE A 124 12.32 12.24 5.40
C ILE A 124 12.24 10.72 5.33
N ILE A 125 11.14 10.13 5.82
CA ILE A 125 10.94 8.67 5.79
C ILE A 125 10.90 8.17 4.35
N VAL A 126 10.16 8.84 3.46
CA VAL A 126 10.10 8.50 2.03
C VAL A 126 11.47 8.55 1.38
N LEU A 127 12.29 9.57 1.67
CA LEU A 127 13.66 9.69 1.16
C LEU A 127 14.53 8.52 1.60
N ILE A 128 14.48 8.16 2.88
CA ILE A 128 15.27 7.06 3.44
C ILE A 128 14.83 5.73 2.83
N VAL A 129 13.52 5.49 2.78
CA VAL A 129 12.94 4.29 2.14
C VAL A 129 13.34 4.22 0.67
N ALA A 130 13.21 5.31 -0.09
CA ALA A 130 13.60 5.34 -1.50
C ALA A 130 15.09 5.03 -1.70
N ALA A 131 15.95 5.59 -0.85
CA ALA A 131 17.40 5.33 -0.88
C ALA A 131 17.77 3.89 -0.55
N ILE A 132 17.02 3.24 0.33
CA ILE A 132 17.21 1.83 0.72
C ILE A 132 16.71 0.91 -0.40
N LEU A 133 15.49 1.12 -0.87
CA LEU A 133 14.86 0.24 -1.87
C LEU A 133 15.51 0.38 -3.26
N ARG A 134 16.07 1.55 -3.59
CA ARG A 134 16.73 1.83 -4.88
C ARG A 134 15.88 1.43 -6.08
N MET A 135 14.59 1.74 -5.99
CA MET A 135 13.61 1.33 -6.98
C MET A 135 13.87 1.99 -8.34
N PRO A 136 13.69 1.26 -9.46
CA PRO A 136 13.58 1.87 -10.78
C PRO A 136 12.47 2.93 -10.81
N MET A 137 12.66 4.00 -11.57
CA MET A 137 11.72 5.14 -11.66
C MET A 137 10.27 4.74 -11.92
N GLN A 138 10.05 3.67 -12.69
CA GLN A 138 8.71 3.21 -13.05
C GLN A 138 7.90 2.70 -11.85
N ILE A 139 8.58 2.31 -10.76
CA ILE A 139 7.98 1.77 -9.53
C ILE A 139 8.45 2.54 -8.29
N GLU A 140 8.99 3.74 -8.46
CA GLU A 140 9.49 4.57 -7.35
C GLU A 140 8.41 4.87 -6.29
N SER A 141 7.14 4.89 -6.72
CA SER A 141 5.97 5.02 -5.84
C SER A 141 5.80 3.90 -4.81
N VAL A 142 6.52 2.78 -4.94
CA VAL A 142 6.61 1.74 -3.90
C VAL A 142 7.19 2.33 -2.61
N SER A 143 8.13 3.27 -2.71
CA SER A 143 8.76 3.91 -1.55
C SER A 143 7.74 4.70 -0.71
N ALA A 144 6.79 5.38 -1.37
CA ALA A 144 5.70 6.08 -0.70
C ALA A 144 4.76 5.11 0.03
N THR A 145 4.42 3.98 -0.59
CA THR A 145 3.57 2.95 0.03
C THR A 145 4.24 2.30 1.22
N VAL A 146 5.52 1.94 1.10
CA VAL A 146 6.30 1.37 2.21
C VAL A 146 6.42 2.38 3.35
N ALA A 147 6.72 3.64 3.07
CA ALA A 147 6.75 4.69 4.09
C ALA A 147 5.39 4.81 4.83
N ALA A 148 4.27 4.80 4.09
CA ALA A 148 2.94 4.82 4.70
C ALA A 148 2.69 3.59 5.59
N ILE A 149 3.10 2.39 5.16
CA ILE A 149 3.00 1.16 5.96
C ILE A 149 3.80 1.29 7.26
N LEU A 150 5.06 1.72 7.19
CA LEU A 150 5.93 1.88 8.36
C LEU A 150 5.37 2.91 9.36
N CYS A 151 4.90 4.05 8.86
CA CYS A 151 4.24 5.07 9.64
C CYS A 151 2.96 4.53 10.31
N LYS A 152 2.17 3.72 9.59
CA LYS A 152 0.91 3.18 10.10
C LYS A 152 1.09 2.05 11.12
N LEU A 153 2.13 1.23 10.99
CA LEU A 153 2.55 0.28 12.02
C LEU A 153 3.12 0.98 13.26
N GLY A 154 3.63 2.20 13.08
CA GLY A 154 4.43 2.93 14.03
C GLY A 154 5.89 2.47 13.97
N LEU A 155 6.79 3.38 13.64
CA LEU A 155 8.23 3.08 13.49
C LEU A 155 8.84 2.43 14.73
N LYS A 156 8.42 2.84 15.93
CA LYS A 156 8.84 2.20 17.20
C LYS A 156 8.44 0.73 17.29
N ASN A 157 7.28 0.35 16.76
CA ASN A 157 6.84 -1.05 16.75
C ASN A 157 7.57 -1.84 15.66
N PHE A 158 7.80 -1.23 14.50
CA PHE A 158 8.55 -1.85 13.40
C PHE A 158 10.01 -2.16 13.79
N CYS A 159 10.62 -1.30 14.62
CA CYS A 159 11.99 -1.41 15.09
C CYS A 159 12.21 -2.31 16.31
N ARG A 160 11.14 -2.89 16.88
CA ARG A 160 11.23 -3.92 17.94
C ARG A 160 11.40 -5.30 17.34
#